data_AF-A0A517PN46-F1
#
_entry.id   AF-A0A517PN46-F1
#
_cell.length_a   1.000
_cell.length_b   1.000
_cell.length_c   1.000
_cell.angle_alpha   90.00
_cell.angle_beta   90.00
_cell.angle_gamma   90.00
#
_symmetry.space_group_name_H-M   'P 1'
#
loop_
_entity.id
_entity.type
_entity.pdbx_description
1 polymer ?
#
loop_
_entity_poly.entity_id
_entity_poly.type
_entity_poly.pdbx_seq_one_letter_code
_entity_poly.pdbx_strand_id
1 'polypeptide(L)'
;MDDTSAENSQPNADDSDQTKAMEQIVESLRQGNKIEAIKEYRELTGSGLKESKEAIEALIQKYEIPMKSGCASLLLIGLSSTLLLVFVCW
;
A
#
# COMPACT_ATOMS: atom_id res chain seq x y z
N MET A 1 -25.39 -29.99 2.29
CA MET A 1 -25.08 -29.09 3.42
C MET A 1 -23.63 -29.30 3.68
N ASP A 2 -22.89 -28.55 2.90
CA ASP A 2 -21.62 -28.91 2.35
C ASP A 2 -20.57 -28.53 3.39
N ASP A 3 -20.05 -29.57 4.05
CA ASP A 3 -18.95 -29.42 4.99
C ASP A 3 -17.78 -28.74 4.27
N THR A 4 -17.36 -27.66 4.90
CA THR A 4 -16.41 -26.66 4.43
C THR A 4 -15.09 -27.32 4.02
N SER A 5 -14.97 -27.62 2.73
CA SER A 5 -13.69 -27.86 2.06
C SER A 5 -13.03 -26.52 1.76
N ALA A 6 -12.27 -26.03 2.73
CA ALA A 6 -11.10 -25.23 2.48
C ALA A 6 -10.09 -25.57 3.57
N GLU A 7 -9.42 -26.70 3.33
CA GLU A 7 -8.10 -26.97 3.86
C GLU A 7 -7.24 -25.70 3.68
N ASN A 8 -7.00 -25.00 4.77
CA ASN A 8 -5.86 -24.10 4.85
C ASN A 8 -4.97 -24.62 5.96
N SER A 9 -4.30 -25.72 5.64
CA SER A 9 -3.19 -26.27 6.42
C SER A 9 -2.23 -25.14 6.76
N GLN A 10 -2.09 -24.90 8.05
CA GLN A 10 -0.99 -24.16 8.64
C GLN A 10 0.32 -24.52 7.90
N PRO A 11 1.09 -23.57 7.36
CA PRO A 11 2.43 -23.91 6.91
C PRO A 11 3.35 -23.90 8.15
N ASN A 12 3.76 -25.10 8.53
CA ASN A 12 5.12 -25.54 8.86
C ASN A 12 6.09 -24.53 9.53
N ALA A 13 6.81 -24.98 10.56
CA ALA A 13 7.77 -24.22 11.38
C ALA A 13 9.03 -23.67 10.67
N ASP A 14 8.99 -23.50 9.35
CA ASP A 14 9.97 -22.82 8.47
C ASP A 14 9.35 -21.59 7.76
N ASP A 15 8.07 -21.27 8.04
CA ASP A 15 7.28 -20.16 7.48
C ASP A 15 7.65 -18.77 8.05
N SER A 16 8.53 -18.72 9.04
CA SER A 16 8.94 -17.47 9.70
C SER A 16 9.62 -16.48 8.75
N ASP A 17 10.31 -16.97 7.72
CA ASP A 17 11.05 -16.10 6.80
C ASP A 17 10.13 -15.47 5.75
N GLN A 18 9.17 -16.23 5.23
CA GLN A 18 8.16 -15.71 4.32
C GLN A 18 7.23 -14.72 5.05
N THR A 19 6.91 -15.03 6.31
CA THR A 19 6.13 -14.15 7.19
C THR A 19 6.86 -12.85 7.55
N LYS A 20 8.17 -12.91 7.80
CA LYS A 20 8.97 -11.69 8.02
C LYS A 20 9.12 -10.87 6.75
N ALA A 21 9.34 -11.51 5.61
CA ALA A 21 9.56 -10.79 4.35
C ALA A 21 8.30 -10.01 3.93
N MET A 22 7.11 -10.59 4.07
CA MET A 22 5.87 -9.85 3.83
C MET A 22 5.63 -8.72 4.85
N GLU A 23 6.03 -8.89 6.11
CA GLU A 23 5.95 -7.83 7.12
C GLU A 23 6.91 -6.68 6.80
N GLN A 24 8.14 -6.99 6.37
CA GLN A 24 9.12 -6.02 5.89
C GLN A 24 8.62 -5.25 4.68
N ILE A 25 8.00 -5.93 3.71
CA ILE A 25 7.34 -5.28 2.56
C ILE A 25 6.30 -4.26 3.04
N VAL A 26 5.43 -4.64 3.98
CA VAL A 26 4.40 -3.73 4.52
C VAL A 26 5.01 -2.55 5.28
N GLU A 27 6.07 -2.79 6.05
CA GLU A 27 6.81 -1.74 6.76
C GLU A 27 7.46 -0.75 5.77
N SER A 28 8.12 -1.26 4.74
CA SER A 28 8.68 -0.45 3.63
C SER A 28 7.60 0.36 2.92
N LEU A 29 6.39 -0.19 2.74
CA LEU A 29 5.25 0.55 2.19
C LEU A 29 4.78 1.68 3.11
N ARG A 30 4.76 1.46 4.43
CA ARG A 30 4.42 2.50 5.42
C ARG A 30 5.45 3.63 5.45
N GLN A 31 6.72 3.29 5.23
CA GLN A 31 7.81 4.25 5.15
C GLN A 31 7.83 5.04 3.83
N GLY A 32 7.06 4.62 2.82
CA GLY A 32 7.05 5.22 1.48
C GLY A 32 8.09 4.63 0.52
N ASN A 33 8.78 3.57 0.93
CA ASN A 33 9.80 2.86 0.14
C ASN A 33 9.16 1.82 -0.79
N LYS A 34 8.23 2.27 -1.65
CA LYS A 34 7.52 1.40 -2.60
C LYS A 34 8.45 0.62 -3.54
N ILE A 35 9.58 1.21 -3.92
CA ILE A 35 10.55 0.57 -4.80
C ILE A 35 11.21 -0.65 -4.12
N GLU A 36 11.50 -0.53 -2.82
CA GLU A 36 12.09 -1.60 -2.03
C GLU A 36 11.10 -2.76 -1.85
N ALA A 37 9.86 -2.43 -1.48
CA ALA A 37 8.76 -3.38 -1.40
C ALA A 37 8.52 -4.16 -2.71
N ILE A 38 8.59 -3.48 -3.87
CA ILE A 38 8.46 -4.12 -5.20
C ILE A 38 9.64 -5.05 -5.48
N LYS A 39 10.86 -4.65 -5.08
CA LYS A 39 12.07 -5.45 -5.29
C LYS A 39 12.02 -6.73 -4.45
N GLU A 40 11.70 -6.61 -3.17
CA GLU A 40 11.54 -7.75 -2.26
C GLU A 40 10.43 -8.69 -2.73
N TYR A 41 9.25 -8.15 -3.08
CA TYR A 41 8.14 -8.94 -3.60
C TYR A 41 8.55 -9.71 -4.87
N ARG A 42 9.32 -9.08 -5.76
CA ARG A 42 9.85 -9.74 -6.95
C ARG A 42 10.83 -10.85 -6.61
N GLU A 43 11.75 -10.62 -5.69
CA GLU A 43 12.77 -11.62 -5.32
C GLU A 43 12.14 -12.85 -4.65
N LEU A 44 11.05 -12.67 -3.91
CA LEU A 44 10.31 -13.75 -3.28
C LEU A 44 9.41 -14.51 -4.27
N THR A 45 8.69 -13.78 -5.13
CA THR A 45 7.64 -14.36 -5.98
C THR A 45 8.13 -14.69 -7.40
N GLY A 46 9.29 -14.15 -7.80
CA GLY A 46 9.82 -14.25 -9.16
C GLY A 46 9.01 -13.49 -10.22
N SER A 47 8.01 -12.70 -9.82
CA SER A 47 7.06 -12.04 -10.72
C SER A 47 7.72 -10.93 -11.56
N GLY A 48 7.09 -10.56 -12.67
CA GLY A 48 7.58 -9.42 -13.46
C GLY A 48 7.60 -8.12 -12.65
N LEU A 49 8.42 -7.15 -13.07
CA LEU A 49 8.45 -5.81 -12.45
C LEU A 49 7.06 -5.14 -12.49
N LYS A 50 6.33 -5.36 -13.58
CA LYS A 50 4.96 -4.87 -13.78
C LYS A 50 3.99 -5.49 -12.76
N GLU A 51 3.97 -6.82 -12.65
CA GLU A 51 3.10 -7.54 -11.72
C GLU A 51 3.41 -7.21 -10.26
N SER A 52 4.69 -7.14 -9.91
CA SER A 52 5.14 -6.80 -8.55
C SER A 52 4.66 -5.39 -8.16
N LYS A 53 4.74 -4.44 -9.10
CA LYS A 53 4.21 -3.09 -8.90
C LYS A 53 2.68 -3.09 -8.74
N GLU A 54 1.96 -3.78 -9.61
CA GLU A 54 0.49 -3.84 -9.57
C GLU A 54 -0.02 -4.49 -8.28
N ALA A 55 0.61 -5.57 -7.83
CA ALA A 55 0.29 -6.23 -6.56
C ALA A 55 0.48 -5.27 -5.38
N ILE A 56 1.64 -4.62 -5.30
CA ILE A 56 1.96 -3.65 -4.26
C ILE A 56 1.00 -2.44 -4.30
N GLU A 57 0.67 -1.92 -5.49
CA GLU A 57 -0.32 -0.84 -5.66
C GLU A 57 -1.72 -1.23 -5.22
N ALA A 58 -2.14 -2.46 -5.49
CA ALA A 58 -3.41 -2.99 -5.01
C ALA A 58 -3.42 -3.11 -3.49
N LEU A 59 -2.31 -3.52 -2.87
CA LEU A 59 -2.17 -3.60 -1.42
C LEU A 59 -2.24 -2.21 -0.77
N ILE A 60 -1.52 -1.22 -1.30
CA ILE A 60 -1.54 0.15 -0.77
C ILE A 60 -2.97 0.71 -0.81
N GLN A 61 -3.68 0.53 -1.93
CA GLN A 61 -5.06 0.99 -2.08
C GLN A 61 -6.01 0.23 -1.15
N LYS A 62 -5.84 -1.09 -1.02
CA LYS A 62 -6.73 -1.94 -0.20
C LYS A 62 -6.56 -1.69 1.30
N TYR A 63 -5.34 -1.46 1.77
CA TYR A 63 -5.03 -1.24 3.18
C TYR A 63 -5.01 0.24 3.56
N GLU A 64 -5.42 1.14 2.64
CA GLU A 64 -5.38 2.59 2.79
C GLU A 64 -4.07 3.06 3.43
N ILE A 65 -2.94 2.45 3.04
CA ILE A 65 -1.66 2.74 3.68
C ILE A 65 -1.38 4.21 3.37
N PRO A 66 -1.30 5.09 4.39
CA PRO A 66 -1.09 6.51 4.19
C PRO A 66 0.38 6.71 3.81
N MET A 67 0.70 6.38 2.57
CA MET A 67 1.98 6.71 2.00
C MET A 67 2.02 8.24 1.94
N LYS A 68 3.08 8.85 2.48
CA LYS A 68 3.35 10.30 2.37
C LYS A 68 3.64 10.68 0.91
N SER A 69 2.66 10.49 0.04
CA SER A 69 2.60 11.05 -1.30
C SER A 69 2.00 12.44 -1.15
N GLY A 70 2.79 13.38 -0.62
CA GLY A 70 2.37 14.76 -0.41
C GLY A 70 2.03 15.42 -1.75
N CYS A 71 0.74 15.45 -2.10
CA CYS A 71 0.12 16.39 -3.05
C CYS A 71 -1.36 16.67 -2.71
N ALA A 72 -1.85 16.29 -1.53
CA ALA A 72 -3.21 16.62 -1.10
C ALA A 72 -3.33 18.01 -0.44
N SER A 73 -2.20 18.68 -0.18
CA SER A 73 -2.18 19.98 0.52
C SER A 73 -2.60 21.17 -0.34
N LEU A 74 -2.63 21.05 -1.67
CA LEU A 74 -3.00 22.16 -2.56
C LEU A 74 -4.51 22.33 -2.77
N LEU A 75 -5.30 21.27 -2.55
CA LEU A 75 -6.75 21.32 -2.79
C LEU A 75 -7.53 22.07 -1.70
N LEU A 76 -7.02 22.11 -0.46
CA LEU A 76 -7.68 22.81 0.64
C LEU A 76 -7.40 24.32 0.65
N ILE A 77 -6.27 24.77 0.09
CA ILE A 77 -5.92 26.21 0.07
C ILE A 77 -6.72 26.95 -1.02
N GLY A 78 -7.03 26.30 -2.15
CA GLY A 78 -7.76 26.91 -3.28
C GLY A 78 -9.19 27.36 -2.96
N LEU A 79 -9.90 26.64 -2.08
CA LEU A 79 -11.26 26.99 -1.66
C LEU A 79 -11.28 28.12 -0.63
N SER A 80 -10.28 28.17 0.26
CA SER A 80 -10.17 29.25 1.25
C SER A 80 -9.81 30.61 0.63
N SER A 81 -8.95 30.61 -0.38
CA SER A 81 -8.45 31.83 -1.02
C SER A 81 -9.50 32.49 -1.92
N THR A 82 -10.30 31.68 -2.62
CA THR A 82 -11.41 32.19 -3.45
C THR A 82 -12.56 32.73 -2.59
N LEU A 83 -12.81 32.13 -1.42
CA LEU A 83 -13.85 32.59 -0.50
C LEU A 83 -13.47 33.89 0.24
N LEU A 84 -12.19 34.08 0.59
CA LEU A 84 -11.70 35.31 1.25
C LEU A 84 -11.77 36.54 0.34
N LEU A 85 -11.54 36.38 -0.97
CA LEU A 85 -11.60 37.49 -1.93
C LEU A 85 -13.04 37.98 -2.17
N VAL A 86 -14.03 37.08 -2.14
CA VAL A 86 -15.45 37.46 -2.26
C VAL A 86 -15.94 38.20 -1.02
N PHE A 87 -15.44 37.83 0.17
CA PHE A 87 -15.83 38.45 1.44
C PHE A 87 -15.22 39.84 1.67
N VAL A 88 -14.05 40.14 1.09
CA VAL A 88 -13.39 41.46 1.19
C VAL A 88 -13.96 42.49 0.20
N CYS A 89 -14.78 42.07 -0.78
CA CYS A 89 -15.31 42.94 -1.84
C CYS A 89 -16.78 43.39 -1.62
N TRP A 90 -17.41 43.02 -0.50
CA TRP A 90 -18.75 43.47 -0.08
C TRP A 90 -18.60 44.45 1.09
#